data_AF-A0A366JIT6-F1
#
_entry.id   AF-A0A366JIT6-F1
#
_cell.length_a   1.000
_cell.length_b   1.000
_cell.length_c   1.000
_cell.angle_alpha   90.00
_cell.angle_beta   90.00
_cell.angle_gamma   90.00
#
_symmetry.space_group_name_H-M   'P 1'
#
loop_
_entity.id
_entity.type
_entity.pdbx_description
1 polymer ?
#
loop_
_entity_poly.entity_id
_entity_poly.type
_entity_poly.pdbx_seq_one_letter_code
_entity_poly.pdbx_strand_id
1 'polypeptide(L)' 'MSFNINRINPNQTQVSFVDGHFETLTNEELEELLSQYGIREKTDEPESNIIN' A
#
# COMPACT_ATOMS: atom_id res chain seq x y z
N MET A 1 -0.11 -5.39 11.20
CA MET A 1 -1.23 -4.61 10.64
C MET A 1 -1.20 -4.87 9.14
N SER A 2 -2.21 -5.52 8.59
CA SER A 2 -2.26 -5.87 7.16
C SER A 2 -3.04 -4.81 6.38
N PHE A 3 -2.57 -4.49 5.18
CA PHE A 3 -3.27 -3.66 4.22
C PHE A 3 -2.96 -4.18 2.81
N ASN A 4 -3.86 -3.94 1.87
CA ASN A 4 -3.69 -4.29 0.47
C ASN A 4 -3.34 -3.03 -0.33
N ILE A 5 -2.37 -3.13 -1.23
CA ILE A 5 -1.90 -2.03 -2.06
C ILE A 5 -2.31 -2.31 -3.50
N ASN A 6 -3.06 -1.38 -4.10
CA ASN A 6 -3.51 -1.46 -5.48
C ASN A 6 -3.14 -0.19 -6.25
N ARG A 7 -2.21 -0.28 -7.20
CA ARG A 7 -1.82 0.87 -8.03
C ARG A 7 -2.92 1.19 -9.04
N ILE A 8 -3.59 2.32 -8.86
CA ILE A 8 -4.71 2.74 -9.72
C ILE A 8 -4.23 3.55 -10.93
N ASN A 9 -3.13 4.28 -10.80
CA ASN A 9 -2.45 4.97 -11.91
C ASN A 9 -0.97 5.25 -11.54
N PRO A 10 -0.15 5.80 -12.45
CA PRO A 10 1.28 6.02 -12.19
C PRO A 10 1.62 6.89 -10.97
N ASN A 11 0.68 7.73 -10.53
CA ASN A 11 0.90 8.73 -9.48
C ASN A 11 0.05 8.48 -8.23
N GLN A 12 -0.82 7.46 -8.25
CA GLN A 12 -1.74 7.19 -7.16
C GLN A 12 -1.89 5.68 -6.91
N THR A 13 -1.95 5.35 -5.63
CA THR A 13 -2.08 4.00 -5.13
C THR A 13 -3.19 3.96 -4.09
N GLN A 14 -4.10 3.01 -4.23
CA GLN A 14 -5.14 2.78 -3.26
C GLN A 14 -4.65 1.78 -2.22
N VAL A 15 -4.70 2.16 -0.95
CA VAL A 15 -4.40 1.30 0.19
C VAL A 15 -5.70 0.91 0.87
N SER A 16 -6.01 -0.38 0.94
CA SER A 16 -7.20 -0.91 1.62
C SER A 16 -6.81 -1.54 2.94
N PHE A 17 -7.49 -1.14 4.01
CA PHE A 17 -7.22 -1.59 5.37
C PHE A 17 -8.19 -2.70 5.79
N VAL A 18 -7.83 -3.46 6.82
CA VAL A 18 -8.59 -4.64 7.29
C VAL A 18 -9.99 -4.34 7.83
N ASP A 19 -10.24 -3.11 8.26
CA ASP A 19 -11.54 -2.62 8.71
C ASP A 19 -12.45 -2.16 7.55
N GLY A 20 -11.98 -2.30 6.31
CA GLY A 20 -12.74 -2.05 5.10
C GLY A 20 -12.70 -0.60 4.59
N HIS A 21 -11.96 0.30 5.26
CA HIS A 21 -11.68 1.61 4.67
C HIS A 21 -10.54 1.51 3.65
N PHE A 22 -10.50 2.49 2.73
CA PHE A 22 -9.40 2.64 1.82
C PHE A 22 -9.01 4.10 1.69
N GLU A 23 -7.72 4.33 1.44
CA GLU A 23 -7.16 5.65 1.17
C GLU A 23 -6.52 5.65 -0.22
N THR A 24 -6.58 6.77 -0.92
CA THR A 24 -5.84 6.97 -2.17
C THR A 24 -4.65 7.86 -1.86
N LEU A 25 -3.46 7.30 -1.97
CA LEU A 25 -2.20 7.95 -1.64
C LEU A 25 -1.44 8.26 -2.92
N THR A 26 -0.76 9.39 -2.93
CA THR A 26 0.33 9.66 -3.87
C THR A 26 1.51 8.72 -3.61
N ASN A 27 2.47 8.69 -4.53
CA ASN A 27 3.69 7.89 -4.33
C ASN A 27 4.46 8.32 -3.07
N GLU A 28 4.53 9.64 -2.80
CA GLU A 28 5.20 10.18 -1.61
C GLU A 28 4.48 9.77 -0.32
N GLU A 29 3.15 9.91 -0.27
CA GLU A 29 2.35 9.50 0.89
C GLU A 29 2.39 7.98 1.13
N LEU A 30 2.44 7.18 0.06
CA LEU A 30 2.60 5.73 0.15
C LEU A 30 3.97 5.38 0.74
N GLU A 31 5.06 6.01 0.28
CA GLU A 31 6.40 5.78 0.80
C GLU A 31 6.49 6.13 2.29
N GLU A 32 5.87 7.23 2.71
CA GLU A 32 5.77 7.61 4.13
C GLU A 32 5.00 6.58 4.94
N LEU A 33 3.85 6.11 4.44
CA LEU A 33 3.05 5.07 5.08
C LEU A 33 3.90 3.79 5.27
N LEU A 34 4.50 3.30 4.18
CA LEU A 34 5.33 2.11 4.17
C LEU A 34 6.51 2.22 5.15
N SER A 35 7.16 3.38 5.19
CA SER A 35 8.25 3.70 6.13
C SER A 35 7.79 3.63 7.59
N GLN A 36 6.62 4.21 7.92
CA GLN A 36 6.06 4.15 9.28
C GLN A 36 5.78 2.72 9.76
N TYR A 37 5.36 1.84 8.86
CA TYR A 37 5.10 0.43 9.17
C TYR A 37 6.36 -0.46 9.06
N GLY A 38 7.52 0.11 8.73
CA GLY A 38 8.77 -0.65 8.54
C GLY A 38 8.73 -1.59 7.34
N ILE A 39 7.80 -1.36 6.41
CA ILE A 39 7.63 -2.14 5.18
C ILE A 39 8.44 -1.44 4.12
N ARG A 40 9.54 -2.05 3.66
CA ARG A 40 10.19 -1.61 2.42
C ARG A 40 9.44 -2.24 1.26
N GLU A 41 8.95 -1.42 0.33
CA GLU A 41 8.32 -1.91 -0.90
C GLU A 41 9.29 -2.90 -1.57
N LYS A 42 9.00 -4.20 -1.50
CA LYS A 42 9.57 -5.14 -2.46
C LYS A 42 8.75 -4.96 -3.72
N THR A 43 9.36 -4.31 -4.70
CA THR A 43 8.82 -4.13 -6.04
C THR A 43 8.73 -5.48 -6.75
N ASP A 44 7.88 -6.38 -6.29
CA ASP A 44 7.65 -7.70 -6.86
C ASP A 44 6.16 -7.86 -7.13
N GLU A 45 5.75 -7.42 -8.33
CA GLU A 45 4.54 -7.84 -9.07
C GLU A 45 3.17 -7.73 -8.34
N PRO A 46 2.03 -7.72 -9.06
CA PRO A 46 0.71 -7.64 -8.42
C PRO A 46 0.32 -8.98 -7.81
N GLU A 47 1.10 -9.47 -6.84
CA GLU A 47 0.68 -10.53 -5.95
C GLU A 47 0.25 -9.89 -4.64
N SER A 48 -1.03 -10.06 -4.31
CA SER A 48 -1.62 -9.62 -3.05
C SER A 48 -0.81 -10.18 -1.87
N ASN A 49 0.14 -9.39 -1.36
CA ASN A 49 0.88 -9.72 -0.16
C ASN A 49 -0.05 -9.55 1.05
N ILE A 50 -0.71 -10.64 1.43
CA ILE A 50 -1.35 -10.78 2.73
C ILE A 50 -0.22 -10.96 3.76
N ILE A 51 0.18 -9.87 4.41
CA ILE A 51 1.11 -9.94 5.55
C ILE A 51 0.29 -10.30 6.80
N ASN A 52 0.15 -11.60 7.06
CA ASN A 52 -0.45 -12.14 8.30
C ASN A 52 0.44 -11.90 9.52
#